data_AF-A0A3N2PPJ6-F1
#
_entry.id   AF-A0A3N2PPJ6-F1
#
_cell.length_a   1.000
_cell.length_b   1.000
_cell.length_c   1.000
_cell.angle_alpha   90.00
_cell.angle_beta   90.00
_cell.angle_gamma   90.00
#
_symmetry.space_group_name_H-M   'P 1'
#
loop_
_entity.id
_entity.type
_entity.pdbx_description
1 polymer ?
#
loop_
_entity_poly.entity_id
_entity_poly.type
_entity_poly.pdbx_seq_one_letter_code
_entity_poly.pdbx_strand_id
1 'polypeptide(L)'
;MSGEAWLYLFAVLINAVNLFLQVFFTIMYSDLECDYINPIDLCNRLNTYIIPEAAVHAFLTFMFLINGYWVPLILNLPLLAYNAKKYAPPLYIFFLFPPTDSAGAASQLRGQVKADRNLRIIDNTHLLDATEIFRKLNVHKKESFVKLGLHLLFFFFYLYSMIVALIRDDTK
;
A
#
# COMPACT_ATOMS: atom_id res chain seq x y z
N MET A 1 -29.72 -7.51 8.50
CA MET A 1 -28.57 -6.59 8.37
C MET A 1 -28.69 -5.89 7.03
N SER A 2 -28.79 -4.57 6.99
CA SER A 2 -28.79 -3.82 5.73
C SER A 2 -27.46 -3.97 4.99
N GLY A 3 -27.48 -3.67 3.70
CA GLY A 3 -26.27 -3.62 2.88
C GLY A 3 -25.21 -2.66 3.42
N GLU A 4 -25.61 -1.62 4.17
CA GLU A 4 -24.68 -0.65 4.77
C GLU A 4 -23.82 -1.32 5.86
N ALA A 5 -24.47 -2.07 6.76
CA ALA A 5 -23.77 -2.76 7.85
C ALA A 5 -22.80 -3.83 7.31
N TRP A 6 -23.17 -4.54 6.24
CA TRP A 6 -22.29 -5.50 5.56
C TRP A 6 -21.05 -4.84 4.94
N LEU A 7 -21.22 -3.67 4.34
CA LEU A 7 -20.10 -2.92 3.77
C LEU A 7 -19.12 -2.47 4.85
N TYR A 8 -19.63 -1.90 5.96
CA TYR A 8 -18.75 -1.50 7.06
C TYR A 8 -18.12 -2.69 7.79
N LEU A 9 -18.81 -3.83 7.90
CA LEU A 9 -18.22 -5.06 8.42
C LEU A 9 -17.03 -5.51 7.55
N PHE A 10 -17.23 -5.55 6.23
CA PHE A 10 -16.15 -5.86 5.29
C PHE A 10 -15.00 -4.86 5.38
N ALA A 11 -15.30 -3.56 5.51
CA ALA A 11 -14.30 -2.52 5.70
C ALA A 11 -13.47 -2.70 6.98
N VAL A 12 -14.10 -3.07 8.10
CA VAL A 12 -13.42 -3.37 9.36
C VAL A 12 -12.45 -4.54 9.19
N LEU A 13 -12.90 -5.63 8.55
CA LEU A 13 -12.07 -6.82 8.33
C LEU A 13 -10.86 -6.52 7.43
N ILE A 14 -11.09 -5.84 6.31
CA ILE A 14 -10.01 -5.45 5.38
C ILE A 14 -9.03 -4.46 6.04
N ASN A 15 -9.54 -3.48 6.78
CA ASN A 15 -8.70 -2.53 7.48
C ASN A 15 -7.88 -3.18 8.61
N ALA A 16 -8.41 -4.23 9.25
CA ALA A 16 -7.65 -5.02 10.23
C ALA A 16 -6.46 -5.74 9.59
N VAL A 17 -6.63 -6.30 8.38
CA VAL A 17 -5.52 -6.90 7.61
C VAL A 17 -4.46 -5.85 7.27
N ASN A 18 -4.88 -4.66 6.81
CA ASN A 18 -3.94 -3.57 6.54
C ASN A 18 -3.20 -3.10 7.80
N LEU A 19 -3.89 -3.05 8.94
CA LEU A 19 -3.28 -2.69 10.22
C LEU A 19 -2.20 -3.70 10.63
N PHE A 20 -2.47 -5.00 10.46
CA PHE A 20 -1.47 -6.04 10.68
C PHE A 20 -0.25 -5.90 9.75
N LEU A 21 -0.47 -5.61 8.46
CA LEU A 21 0.61 -5.35 7.50
C LEU A 21 1.45 -4.13 7.89
N GLN A 22 0.84 -3.05 8.39
CA GLN A 22 1.58 -1.86 8.86
C GLN A 22 2.42 -2.14 10.12
N VAL A 23 1.93 -2.99 11.04
CA VAL A 23 2.73 -3.46 12.18
C VAL A 23 3.90 -4.30 11.69
N PHE A 24 3.68 -5.23 10.76
CA PHE A 24 4.74 -6.03 10.15
C PHE A 24 5.82 -5.15 9.49
N PHE A 25 5.44 -4.14 8.71
CA PHE A 25 6.40 -3.19 8.13
C PHE A 25 7.19 -2.42 9.18
N THR A 26 6.53 -1.97 10.24
CA THR A 26 7.17 -1.23 11.34
C THR A 26 8.21 -2.08 12.06
N ILE A 27 7.91 -3.35 12.33
CA ILE A 27 8.86 -4.30 12.93
C ILE A 27 10.04 -4.52 11.97
N MET A 28 9.78 -4.76 10.69
CA MET A 28 10.83 -5.03 9.70
C MET A 28 11.80 -3.85 9.51
N TYR A 29 11.31 -2.61 9.60
CA TYR A 29 12.17 -1.43 9.62
C TYR A 29 12.97 -1.30 10.92
N SER A 30 12.39 -1.69 12.05
CA SER A 30 13.10 -1.74 13.33
C SER A 30 14.18 -2.82 13.34
N ASP A 31 13.92 -3.97 12.73
CA ASP A 31 14.90 -5.05 12.58
C ASP A 31 16.09 -4.59 11.72
N LEU A 32 15.85 -3.78 10.69
CA LEU A 32 16.93 -3.17 9.90
C LEU A 32 17.73 -2.14 10.72
N GLU A 33 17.07 -1.31 11.53
CA GLU A 33 17.76 -0.29 12.37
C GLU A 33 18.65 -0.91 13.45
N CYS A 34 18.29 -2.10 13.93
CA CYS A 34 19.08 -2.87 14.88
C CYS A 34 20.09 -3.83 14.22
N ASP A 35 20.33 -3.71 12.91
CA ASP A 35 21.22 -4.56 12.11
C ASP A 35 20.89 -6.07 12.16
N TYR A 36 19.63 -6.44 12.44
CA TYR A 36 19.18 -7.85 12.48
C TYR A 36 18.91 -8.46 11.09
N ILE A 37 18.63 -7.64 10.08
CA ILE A 37 18.32 -8.09 8.71
C ILE A 37 19.11 -7.29 7.67
N ASN A 38 19.53 -7.95 6.59
CA ASN A 38 20.20 -7.26 5.49
C ASN A 38 19.21 -6.36 4.72
N PRO A 39 19.63 -5.18 4.25
CA PRO A 39 18.77 -4.26 3.50
C PRO A 39 18.25 -4.85 2.18
N ILE A 40 19.00 -5.78 1.56
CA ILE A 40 18.57 -6.48 0.34
C ILE A 40 17.39 -7.43 0.61
N ASP A 41 17.47 -8.19 1.70
CA ASP A 41 16.41 -9.13 2.10
C ASP A 41 15.14 -8.38 2.51
N LEU A 42 15.30 -7.24 3.20
CA LEU A 42 14.21 -6.31 3.50
C LEU A 42 13.50 -5.85 2.23
N CYS A 43 14.24 -5.32 1.25
CA CYS A 43 13.66 -4.80 0.01
C CYS A 43 12.88 -5.87 -0.76
N ASN A 44 13.38 -7.11 -0.81
CA ASN A 44 12.69 -8.22 -1.48
C ASN A 44 11.36 -8.58 -0.77
N ARG A 45 11.37 -8.67 0.56
CA ARG A 45 10.16 -8.92 1.35
C ARG A 45 9.16 -7.77 1.19
N LEU A 46 9.62 -6.54 1.39
CA LEU A 46 8.77 -5.37 1.34
C LEU A 46 8.13 -5.15 -0.03
N ASN A 47 8.88 -5.35 -1.12
CA ASN A 47 8.36 -5.24 -2.48
C ASN A 47 7.22 -6.24 -2.76
N THR A 48 7.25 -7.41 -2.11
CA THR A 48 6.19 -8.43 -2.24
C THR A 48 4.90 -8.00 -1.54
N TYR A 49 5.00 -7.27 -0.43
CA TYR A 49 3.85 -6.90 0.40
C TYR A 49 3.31 -5.47 0.13
N ILE A 50 4.10 -4.59 -0.47
CA ILE A 50 3.71 -3.19 -0.69
C ILE A 50 2.63 -3.03 -1.77
N ILE A 51 2.66 -3.87 -2.81
CA ILE A 51 1.67 -3.91 -3.88
C ILE A 51 0.32 -4.43 -3.37
N PRO A 52 0.23 -5.58 -2.69
CA PRO A 52 -1.05 -6.07 -2.17
C PRO A 52 -1.65 -5.15 -1.11
N GLU A 53 -0.86 -4.50 -0.25
CA GLU A 53 -1.37 -3.50 0.71
C GLU A 53 -2.05 -2.33 0.00
N ALA A 54 -1.36 -1.72 -0.98
CA ALA A 54 -1.90 -0.61 -1.74
C ALA A 54 -3.15 -1.02 -2.56
N ALA A 55 -3.14 -2.22 -3.14
CA ALA A 55 -4.26 -2.76 -3.90
C ALA A 55 -5.50 -2.98 -3.02
N VAL A 56 -5.32 -3.57 -1.82
CA VAL A 56 -6.41 -3.81 -0.88
C VAL A 56 -7.01 -2.50 -0.37
N HIS A 57 -6.18 -1.50 -0.08
CA HIS A 57 -6.65 -0.16 0.31
C HIS A 57 -7.39 0.56 -0.82
N ALA A 58 -6.88 0.46 -2.06
CA ALA A 58 -7.54 1.04 -3.24
C ALA A 58 -8.88 0.36 -3.53
N PHE A 59 -8.94 -0.97 -3.40
CA PHE A 59 -10.17 -1.73 -3.57
C PHE A 59 -11.25 -1.32 -2.56
N LEU A 60 -10.87 -1.17 -1.29
CA LEU A 60 -11.79 -0.69 -0.25
C LEU A 60 -12.31 0.73 -0.55
N THR A 61 -11.42 1.63 -0.97
CA THR A 61 -11.80 3.01 -1.32
C THR A 61 -12.72 3.07 -2.53
N PHE A 62 -12.48 2.23 -3.54
CA PHE A 62 -13.35 2.08 -4.70
C PHE A 62 -14.74 1.55 -4.34
N MET A 63 -14.81 0.62 -3.38
CA MET A 63 -16.09 0.11 -2.88
C MET A 63 -16.91 1.22 -2.19
N PHE A 64 -16.27 2.09 -1.41
CA PHE A 64 -16.95 3.27 -0.84
C PHE A 64 -17.42 4.28 -1.89
N LEU A 65 -16.68 4.42 -3.00
CA LEU A 65 -17.05 5.29 -4.12
C LEU A 65 -18.33 4.80 -4.81
N ILE A 66 -18.42 3.51 -5.17
CA ILE A 66 -19.60 2.94 -5.83
C ILE A 66 -20.86 3.08 -4.97
N ASN A 67 -20.73 2.91 -3.66
CA ASN A 67 -21.85 3.00 -2.72
C ASN A 67 -22.17 4.45 -2.30
N GLY A 68 -21.38 5.45 -2.73
CA GLY A 68 -21.65 6.87 -2.48
C GLY A 68 -21.40 7.34 -1.05
N TYR A 69 -20.56 6.64 -0.28
CA TYR A 69 -20.23 7.05 1.09
C TYR A 69 -19.12 8.12 1.09
N TRP A 70 -19.52 9.39 1.06
CA TRP A 70 -18.62 10.54 0.94
C TRP A 70 -17.66 10.71 2.12
N VAL A 71 -18.11 10.46 3.35
CA VAL A 71 -17.28 10.64 4.56
C VAL A 71 -16.07 9.70 4.57
N PRO A 72 -16.23 8.35 4.49
CA PRO A 72 -15.07 7.46 4.42
C PRO A 72 -14.24 7.70 3.15
N LEU A 73 -14.85 8.10 2.04
CA LEU A 73 -14.11 8.38 0.81
C LEU A 73 -13.14 9.57 0.96
N ILE A 74 -13.61 10.69 1.51
CA ILE A 74 -12.76 11.86 1.78
C ILE A 74 -11.64 11.50 2.76
N LEU A 75 -11.94 10.65 3.73
CA LEU A 75 -10.99 10.22 4.74
C LEU A 75 -9.86 9.34 4.16
N ASN A 76 -10.17 8.45 3.22
CA ASN A 76 -9.17 7.60 2.55
C ASN A 76 -8.41 8.33 1.42
N LEU A 77 -8.97 9.39 0.83
CA LEU A 77 -8.40 10.06 -0.34
C LEU A 77 -6.95 10.54 -0.16
N PRO A 78 -6.55 11.18 0.97
CA PRO A 78 -5.19 11.64 1.18
C PRO A 78 -4.18 10.48 1.19
N LEU A 79 -4.55 9.37 1.84
CA LEU A 79 -3.71 8.19 1.94
C LEU A 79 -3.63 7.45 0.59
N LEU A 80 -4.75 7.34 -0.11
CA LEU A 80 -4.82 6.76 -1.45
C LEU A 80 -4.00 7.59 -2.45
N ALA A 81 -4.12 8.91 -2.44
CA ALA A 81 -3.36 9.80 -3.32
C ALA A 81 -1.86 9.72 -3.05
N TYR A 82 -1.47 9.64 -1.78
CA TYR A 82 -0.07 9.43 -1.38
C TYR A 82 0.45 8.07 -1.89
N ASN A 83 -0.31 6.99 -1.68
CA ASN A 83 0.04 5.65 -2.16
C ASN A 83 0.08 5.59 -3.70
N ALA A 84 -0.88 6.20 -4.40
CA ALA A 84 -0.94 6.23 -5.86
C ALA A 84 0.26 6.98 -6.44
N LYS A 85 0.63 8.15 -5.91
CA LYS A 85 1.81 8.89 -6.36
C LYS A 85 3.11 8.09 -6.15
N LYS A 86 3.15 7.24 -5.13
CA LYS A 86 4.35 6.49 -4.73
C LYS A 86 4.48 5.14 -5.44
N TYR A 87 3.37 4.46 -5.70
CA TYR A 87 3.36 3.07 -6.17
C TYR A 87 2.71 2.86 -7.54
N ALA A 88 1.99 3.85 -8.10
CA ALA A 88 1.41 3.68 -9.42
C ALA A 88 2.54 3.70 -10.48
N PRO A 89 2.73 2.62 -11.25
CA PRO A 89 3.54 2.73 -12.46
C PRO A 89 2.85 3.72 -13.38
N PRO A 90 3.59 4.51 -14.17
CA PRO A 90 2.97 5.33 -15.19
C PRO A 90 2.17 4.40 -16.12
N LEU A 91 0.92 4.76 -16.39
CA LEU A 91 -0.12 3.94 -17.05
C LEU A 91 0.36 3.24 -18.34
N TYR A 92 1.41 3.78 -18.98
CA TYR A 92 2.03 3.21 -20.18
C TYR A 92 2.78 1.89 -19.94
N ILE A 93 3.34 1.64 -18.74
CA ILE A 93 4.13 0.43 -18.46
C ILE A 93 3.24 -0.81 -18.34
N PHE A 94 2.04 -0.66 -17.76
CA PHE A 94 1.09 -1.76 -17.59
C PHE A 94 0.52 -2.27 -18.93
N PHE A 95 0.41 -1.38 -19.93
CA PHE A 95 0.00 -1.75 -21.29
C PHE A 95 1.15 -2.30 -22.16
N LEU A 96 2.40 -1.89 -21.90
CA LEU A 96 3.57 -2.35 -22.66
C LEU A 96 4.17 -3.66 -22.13
N PHE A 97 3.94 -4.00 -20.86
CA PHE A 97 4.45 -5.21 -20.21
C PHE A 97 3.35 -5.92 -19.41
N PRO A 98 2.52 -6.78 -20.04
CA PRO A 98 1.67 -7.70 -19.30
C PRO A 98 2.54 -8.67 -18.46
N PRO A 99 2.03 -9.20 -17.33
CA PRO A 99 2.82 -10.04 -16.43
C PRO A 99 3.03 -11.39 -17.11
N THR A 100 4.14 -11.52 -17.83
CA THR A 100 4.66 -12.79 -18.32
C THR A 100 6.11 -12.90 -17.90
N ASP A 101 6.34 -13.88 -17.02
CA ASP A 101 7.60 -14.44 -16.52
C ASP A 101 8.78 -13.48 -16.30
N SER A 102 9.00 -13.22 -15.01
CA SER A 102 9.98 -12.32 -14.36
C SER A 102 11.46 -12.53 -14.71
N ALA A 103 11.83 -13.50 -15.55
CA ALA A 103 13.23 -13.76 -15.92
C ALA A 103 13.64 -13.14 -17.28
N GLY A 104 12.69 -12.94 -18.20
CA GLY A 104 12.99 -12.51 -19.57
C GLY A 104 13.21 -10.99 -19.73
N ALA A 105 12.35 -10.18 -19.12
CA ALA A 105 12.33 -8.72 -19.30
C ALA A 105 13.60 -8.03 -18.74
N ALA A 106 14.16 -8.54 -17.65
CA ALA A 106 15.38 -8.00 -17.03
C ALA A 106 16.64 -8.19 -17.90
N SER A 107 16.68 -9.23 -18.75
CA SER A 107 17.82 -9.51 -19.63
C SER A 107 17.88 -8.57 -20.85
N GLN A 108 16.73 -8.16 -21.38
CA GLN A 108 16.64 -7.29 -22.56
C GLN A 108 16.90 -5.81 -22.24
N LEU A 109 16.52 -5.34 -21.05
CA LEU A 109 16.78 -3.97 -20.61
C LEU A 109 18.27 -3.73 -20.28
N ARG A 110 19.00 -4.76 -19.80
CA ARG A 110 20.45 -4.70 -19.56
C ARG A 110 21.28 -4.37 -20.80
N GLY A 111 20.81 -4.76 -21.99
CA GLY A 111 21.51 -4.49 -23.26
C GLY A 111 21.28 -3.09 -23.80
N GLN A 112 20.13 -2.47 -23.49
CA GLN A 112 19.74 -1.16 -24.01
C GLN A 112 20.25 0.01 -23.15
N VAL A 113 20.46 -0.20 -21.84
CA VAL A 113 20.85 0.88 -20.90
C VAL A 113 22.34 1.22 -20.94
N LYS A 114 23.22 0.38 -21.50
CA LYS A 114 24.67 0.65 -21.55
C LYS A 114 25.06 1.76 -22.56
N ALA A 115 24.13 2.23 -23.39
CA ALA A 115 24.40 3.15 -24.49
C ALA A 115 24.17 4.65 -24.18
N ASP A 116 23.49 5.00 -23.08
CA ASP A 116 23.15 6.40 -22.79
C ASP A 116 23.65 6.87 -21.42
N ARG A 117 24.63 7.78 -21.41
CA ARG A 117 25.26 8.34 -20.20
C ARG A 117 24.42 9.44 -19.52
N ASN A 118 23.26 9.81 -20.06
CA ASN A 118 22.37 10.84 -19.50
C ASN A 118 20.95 10.34 -19.16
N LEU A 119 20.67 9.04 -19.27
CA LEU A 119 19.40 8.51 -18.81
C LEU A 119 19.43 8.41 -17.27
N ARG A 120 18.62 9.23 -16.60
CA ARG A 120 18.23 8.99 -15.20
C ARG A 120 17.75 7.55 -15.12
N ILE A 121 18.48 6.76 -14.36
CA ILE A 121 18.22 5.34 -14.17
C ILE A 121 16.81 5.20 -13.58
N ILE A 122 15.83 4.86 -14.42
CA ILE A 122 14.56 4.31 -13.96
C ILE A 122 14.82 2.80 -13.88
N ASP A 123 15.39 2.37 -12.76
CA ASP A 123 15.59 0.96 -12.47
C ASP A 123 14.22 0.32 -12.24
N ASN A 124 13.68 -0.27 -13.31
CA ASN A 124 12.48 -1.10 -13.29
C ASN A 124 12.81 -2.51 -12.81
N THR A 125 13.21 -2.68 -11.55
CA THR A 125 13.16 -4.01 -10.89
C THR A 125 13.02 -4.01 -9.36
N HIS A 126 13.17 -2.89 -8.66
CA HIS A 126 12.86 -2.80 -7.22
C HIS A 126 12.25 -1.43 -6.89
N LEU A 127 11.01 -1.39 -6.39
CA LEU A 127 10.38 -0.12 -5.93
C LEU A 127 11.13 0.55 -4.77
N LEU A 128 12.04 -0.20 -4.13
CA LEU A 128 12.90 0.23 -3.04
C LEU A 128 14.31 -0.30 -3.29
N ASP A 129 15.27 0.60 -3.51
CA ASP A 129 16.68 0.21 -3.64
C ASP A 129 17.36 0.16 -2.26
N ALA A 130 18.18 -0.88 -2.05
CA ALA A 130 18.87 -1.15 -0.79
C ALA A 130 19.88 -0.05 -0.42
N THR A 131 20.42 0.66 -1.42
CA THR A 131 21.36 1.77 -1.18
C THR A 131 20.66 3.02 -0.63
N GLU A 132 19.39 3.24 -0.99
CA GLU A 132 18.63 4.41 -0.58
C GLU A 132 17.83 4.17 0.71
N ILE A 133 17.40 2.93 0.96
CA ILE A 133 16.57 2.58 2.12
C ILE A 133 17.28 2.85 3.45
N PHE A 134 18.60 2.63 3.51
CA PHE A 134 19.38 2.91 4.73
C PHE A 134 19.53 4.42 4.96
N ARG A 135 19.76 5.19 3.89
CA ARG A 135 19.90 6.65 3.96
C ARG A 135 18.59 7.35 4.36
N LYS A 136 17.44 6.78 3.99
CA LYS A 136 16.10 7.32 4.27
C LYS A 136 15.31 6.50 5.30
N LEU A 137 15.98 5.63 6.06
CA LEU A 137 15.32 4.67 6.96
C LEU A 137 14.39 5.35 7.95
N ASN A 138 14.87 6.42 8.60
CA ASN A 138 14.08 7.16 9.59
C ASN A 138 12.82 7.81 8.97
N VAL A 139 12.90 8.22 7.70
CA VAL A 139 11.74 8.77 6.98
C VAL A 139 10.73 7.67 6.68
N HIS A 140 11.17 6.53 6.13
CA HIS A 140 10.27 5.41 5.80
C HIS A 140 9.65 4.76 7.03
N LYS A 141 10.42 4.64 8.12
CA LYS A 141 9.90 4.18 9.42
C LYS A 141 8.83 5.13 9.95
N LYS A 142 9.08 6.45 9.91
CA LYS A 142 8.09 7.46 10.33
C LYS A 142 6.84 7.44 9.44
N GLU A 143 7.00 7.26 8.13
CA GLU A 143 5.89 7.07 7.20
C GLU A 143 5.05 5.84 7.56
N SER A 144 5.69 4.70 7.81
CA SER A 144 5.01 3.46 8.26
C SER A 144 4.25 3.68 9.57
N PHE A 145 4.85 4.40 10.53
CA PHE A 145 4.21 4.69 11.82
C PHE A 145 3.01 5.63 11.69
N VAL A 146 3.10 6.65 10.81
CA VAL A 146 1.97 7.53 10.51
C VAL A 146 0.84 6.76 9.82
N LYS A 147 1.16 5.89 8.86
CA LYS A 147 0.17 5.02 8.21
C LYS A 147 -0.50 4.07 9.20
N LEU A 148 0.25 3.51 10.15
CA LEU A 148 -0.28 2.69 11.23
C LEU A 148 -1.29 3.47 12.07
N GLY A 149 -0.92 4.69 12.51
CA GLY A 149 -1.82 5.56 13.28
C GLY A 149 -3.09 5.93 12.51
N LEU A 150 -2.99 6.20 11.21
CA LEU A 150 -4.15 6.47 10.36
C LEU A 150 -5.06 5.25 10.20
N HIS A 151 -4.51 4.06 9.94
CA HIS A 151 -5.30 2.82 9.85
C HIS A 151 -5.99 2.48 11.18
N LEU A 152 -5.34 2.77 12.31
CA LEU A 152 -5.95 2.59 13.63
C LEU A 152 -7.13 3.55 13.84
N LEU A 153 -6.99 4.81 13.44
CA LEU A 153 -8.10 5.78 13.49
C LEU A 153 -9.26 5.33 12.60
N PHE A 154 -8.96 4.87 11.38
CA PHE A 154 -9.98 4.37 10.45
C PHE A 154 -10.66 3.10 10.97
N PHE A 155 -9.93 2.25 11.69
CA PHE A 155 -10.49 1.06 12.31
C PHE A 155 -11.64 1.41 13.27
N PHE A 156 -11.40 2.33 14.21
CA PHE A 156 -12.43 2.79 15.14
C PHE A 156 -13.56 3.53 14.44
N PHE A 157 -13.24 4.33 13.41
CA PHE A 157 -14.25 5.00 12.61
C PHE A 157 -15.18 4.00 11.90
N TYR A 158 -14.64 2.99 11.21
CA TYR A 158 -15.46 1.97 10.55
C TYR A 158 -16.25 1.12 11.53
N LEU A 159 -15.67 0.80 12.70
CA LEU A 159 -16.37 0.09 13.76
C LEU A 159 -17.55 0.91 14.28
N TYR A 160 -17.36 2.22 14.52
CA TYR A 160 -18.44 3.12 14.90
C TYR A 160 -19.53 3.20 13.82
N SER A 161 -19.15 3.39 12.55
CA SER A 161 -20.11 3.44 11.43
C SER A 161 -20.88 2.14 11.26
N MET A 162 -20.24 0.99 11.48
CA MET A 162 -20.90 -0.33 11.47
C MET A 162 -21.97 -0.41 12.56
N ILE A 163 -21.64 -0.01 13.80
CA ILE A 163 -22.60 -0.02 14.92
C ILE A 163 -23.78 0.91 14.64
N VAL A 164 -23.52 2.13 14.15
CA VAL A 164 -24.58 3.08 13.79
C VAL A 164 -25.47 2.55 12.68
N ALA A 165 -24.91 1.88 11.67
CA ALA A 165 -25.67 1.24 10.61
C ALA A 165 -26.57 0.12 11.16
N LEU A 166 -26.06 -0.72 12.06
CA LEU A 166 -26.84 -1.78 12.70
C LEU A 166 -28.00 -1.21 13.53
N ILE A 167 -27.76 -0.19 14.35
CA ILE A 167 -28.81 0.45 15.17
C ILE A 167 -29.89 1.08 14.30
N ARG A 168 -29.50 1.70 13.17
CA ARG A 168 -30.43 2.30 12.21
C ARG A 168 -31.27 1.25 11.47
N ASP A 169 -30.79 0.02 11.37
CA ASP A 169 -31.55 -1.07 10.76
C ASP A 169 -32.60 -1.62 11.71
N ASP A 170 -32.27 -1.72 13.00
CA ASP A 170 -33.21 -2.20 14.03
C ASP A 170 -34.35 -1.20 14.32
N THR A 171 -34.14 0.08 13.99
CA THR A 171 -35.11 1.16 14.18
C THR A 171 -35.99 1.43 12.96
N LYS A 172 -35.79 0.71 11.85
CA LYS A 172 -36.64 0.74 10.65
C LYS A 172 -37.68 -0.37 10.70
#